data_AF-A0A0B8PIT9-F1
#
_entry.id   AF-A0A0B8PIT9-F1
#
_cell.length_a   1.000
_cell.length_b   1.000
_cell.length_c   1.000
_cell.angle_alpha   90.00
_cell.angle_beta   90.00
_cell.angle_gamma   90.00
#
_symmetry.space_group_name_H-M   'P 1'
#
loop_
_entity.id
_entity.type
_entity.pdbx_description
1 polymer ?
#
loop_
_entity_poly.entity_id
_entity_poly.type
_entity_poly.pdbx_seq_one_letter_code
_entity_poly.pdbx_strand_id
1 'polypeptide(L)'
;MTQLMTLLITMQLKENVFWSKLVPQRDSNYDYVRSLVKDKVSKFSVAFKHLFVAGSKTTLIINSVNNSENKEIFLGLIDFIKLKKDKVTKIHVNLYDKSEIYSWFDKFADAASYDKLKDLCELNKGSAKGQADSIIDLLRTRLTYSKYKLEDGKKEQSYAHMSFFKNNERVQATDVDVLKQTTGVVSNGLMPGEAATNKNGSYYTSFGLQGVDLDSAPQLKMAAKYGGLVKPAKRQHEEYGDAKSQALVVTESFKVLLERAYENSIWTTIIDPKVTLEFLKARRIWF
;
A
#
# COMPACT_ATOMS: atom_id res chain seq x y z
N MET A 1 -26.08 -13.65 6.17
CA MET A 1 -25.86 -12.63 5.12
C MET A 1 -24.78 -11.68 5.63
N THR A 2 -23.52 -11.95 5.27
CA THR A 2 -22.34 -11.30 5.85
C THR A 2 -22.21 -9.89 5.27
N GLN A 3 -22.68 -8.88 5.99
CA GLN A 3 -22.54 -7.49 5.59
C GLN A 3 -21.05 -7.13 5.67
N LEU A 4 -20.38 -7.16 4.51
CA LEU A 4 -18.99 -6.72 4.39
C LEU A 4 -18.93 -5.26 4.84
N MET A 5 -18.32 -5.04 6.00
CA MET A 5 -17.87 -3.73 6.45
C MET A 5 -16.98 -3.17 5.34
N THR A 6 -17.54 -2.29 4.53
CA THR A 6 -16.81 -1.63 3.46
C THR A 6 -15.95 -0.59 4.14
N LEU A 7 -14.64 -0.85 4.22
CA LEU A 7 -13.67 0.17 4.58
C LEU A 7 -13.87 1.35 3.63
N LEU A 8 -13.93 2.56 4.19
CA LEU A 8 -14.03 3.80 3.44
C LEU A 8 -12.67 4.49 3.53
N ILE A 9 -12.18 5.02 2.41
CA ILE A 9 -11.01 5.90 2.40
C ILE A 9 -11.44 7.34 2.17
N THR A 10 -10.73 8.26 2.80
CA THR A 10 -10.99 9.69 2.70
C THR A 10 -10.18 10.27 1.54
N MET A 11 -10.86 10.82 0.53
CA MET A 11 -10.24 11.49 -0.60
C MET A 11 -10.53 12.99 -0.57
N GLN A 12 -9.50 13.81 -0.69
CA GLN A 12 -9.66 15.28 -0.72
C GLN A 12 -10.32 15.72 -2.03
N LEU A 13 -11.32 16.61 -1.93
CA LEU A 13 -12.01 17.14 -3.09
C LEU A 13 -11.18 18.25 -3.72
N LYS A 14 -10.99 18.20 -5.05
CA LYS A 14 -10.25 19.24 -5.80
C LYS A 14 -10.88 20.63 -5.67
N GLU A 15 -12.19 20.68 -5.53
CA GLU A 15 -12.96 21.92 -5.43
C GLU A 15 -12.87 22.57 -4.04
N ASN A 16 -12.57 21.78 -3.00
CA ASN A 16 -12.44 22.30 -1.64
C ASN A 16 -11.49 21.44 -0.80
N VAL A 17 -10.33 22.01 -0.49
CA VAL A 17 -9.26 21.36 0.28
C VAL A 17 -9.66 21.02 1.72
N PHE A 18 -10.71 21.64 2.27
CA PHE A 18 -11.20 21.33 3.61
C PHE A 18 -12.19 20.15 3.63
N TRP A 19 -12.69 19.72 2.47
CA TRP A 19 -13.71 18.69 2.37
C TRP A 19 -13.11 17.40 1.84
N SER A 20 -13.49 16.30 2.49
CA SER A 20 -13.07 14.97 2.07
C SER A 20 -14.28 14.09 1.79
N LYS A 21 -14.22 13.37 0.68
CA LYS A 21 -15.23 12.38 0.29
C LYS A 21 -14.83 11.03 0.84
N LEU A 22 -15.78 10.33 1.46
CA LEU A 22 -15.63 8.93 1.83
C LEU A 22 -15.96 8.05 0.61
N VAL A 23 -14.99 7.26 0.16
CA VAL A 23 -15.14 6.36 -0.99
C VAL A 23 -14.99 4.91 -0.54
N PRO A 24 -15.89 3.99 -0.95
CA PRO A 24 -15.72 2.55 -0.75
C PRO A 24 -14.33 2.08 -1.17
N GLN A 25 -13.60 1.38 -0.29
CA GLN A 25 -12.28 0.79 -0.61
C GLN A 25 -12.37 -0.20 -1.79
N ARG A 26 -13.56 -0.75 -2.09
CA ARG A 26 -13.76 -1.56 -3.29
C ARG A 26 -13.58 -0.77 -4.60
N ASP A 27 -13.80 0.53 -4.57
CA ASP A 27 -13.67 1.43 -5.72
C ASP A 27 -12.29 2.08 -5.84
N SER A 28 -11.33 1.77 -4.93
CA SER A 28 -9.92 2.11 -5.18
C SER A 28 -9.39 1.16 -6.23
N ASN A 29 -9.68 1.51 -7.48
CA ASN A 29 -9.25 0.80 -8.67
C ASN A 29 -7.74 0.58 -8.61
N TYR A 30 -7.32 -0.69 -8.62
CA TYR A 30 -5.91 -1.10 -8.58
C TYR A 30 -5.07 -0.46 -9.70
N ASP A 31 -5.71 0.11 -10.73
CA ASP A 31 -5.11 0.94 -11.78
C ASP A 31 -4.16 2.04 -11.26
N TYR A 32 -4.42 2.60 -10.06
CA TYR A 32 -3.50 3.60 -9.50
C TYR A 32 -2.14 2.97 -9.18
N VAL A 33 -2.09 1.68 -8.79
CA VAL A 33 -0.87 0.96 -8.44
C VAL A 33 0.03 0.82 -9.67
N ARG A 34 -0.53 0.48 -10.83
CA ARG A 34 0.22 0.45 -12.10
C ARG A 34 0.88 1.78 -12.41
N SER A 35 0.12 2.87 -12.26
CA SER A 35 0.62 4.23 -12.46
C SER A 35 1.70 4.60 -11.45
N LEU A 36 1.51 4.24 -10.18
CA LEU A 36 2.46 4.43 -9.09
C LEU A 36 3.77 3.68 -9.37
N VAL A 37 3.71 2.42 -9.77
CA VAL A 37 4.88 1.59 -10.09
C VAL A 37 5.68 2.25 -11.21
N LYS A 38 5.03 2.60 -12.33
CA LYS A 38 5.67 3.30 -13.45
C LYS A 38 6.36 4.59 -13.00
N ASP A 39 5.68 5.42 -12.23
CA ASP A 39 6.20 6.71 -11.74
C ASP A 39 7.41 6.51 -10.82
N LYS A 40 7.31 5.61 -9.84
CA LYS A 40 8.37 5.36 -8.86
C LYS A 40 9.60 4.70 -9.47
N VAL A 41 9.42 3.70 -10.34
CA VAL A 41 10.53 3.11 -11.10
C VAL A 41 11.23 4.18 -11.95
N SER A 42 10.46 5.03 -12.64
CA SER A 42 11.02 6.11 -13.46
C SER A 42 11.84 7.11 -12.64
N LYS A 43 11.29 7.56 -11.50
CA LYS A 43 11.97 8.49 -10.59
C LYS A 43 13.24 7.86 -9.99
N PHE A 44 13.16 6.60 -9.58
CA PHE A 44 14.30 5.85 -9.07
C PHE A 44 15.42 5.78 -10.11
N SER A 45 15.11 5.39 -11.35
CA SER A 45 16.12 5.29 -12.42
C SER A 45 16.79 6.63 -12.74
N VAL A 46 16.10 7.76 -12.55
CA VAL A 46 16.68 9.10 -12.75
C VAL A 46 17.54 9.51 -11.55
N ALA A 47 17.04 9.35 -10.32
CA ALA A 47 17.74 9.72 -9.09
C ALA A 47 19.03 8.90 -8.91
N PHE A 48 18.97 7.61 -9.19
CA PHE A 48 20.06 6.66 -9.02
C PHE A 48 20.71 6.26 -10.35
N LYS A 49 20.74 7.17 -11.34
CA LYS A 49 21.30 6.90 -12.69
C LYS A 49 22.72 6.31 -12.66
N HIS A 50 23.51 6.66 -11.64
CA HIS A 50 24.89 6.20 -11.46
C HIS A 50 24.98 4.68 -11.17
N LEU A 51 23.94 4.07 -10.60
CA LEU A 51 23.86 2.62 -10.38
C LEU A 51 23.69 1.84 -11.69
N PHE A 52 23.27 2.53 -12.77
CA PHE A 52 22.90 1.91 -14.04
C PHE A 52 23.78 2.37 -15.22
N VAL A 53 24.98 2.89 -14.93
CA VAL A 53 25.91 3.45 -15.95
C VAL A 53 26.33 2.42 -16.98
N ALA A 54 26.45 1.15 -16.59
CA ALA A 54 26.74 0.05 -17.52
C ALA A 54 25.49 -0.47 -18.28
N GLY A 55 24.38 0.28 -18.25
CA GLY A 55 23.19 0.06 -19.05
C GLY A 55 22.64 -1.37 -18.93
N SER A 56 22.58 -2.09 -20.05
CA SER A 56 22.04 -3.45 -20.14
C SER A 56 22.81 -4.52 -19.36
N LYS A 57 24.01 -4.22 -18.86
CA LYS A 57 24.79 -5.13 -17.98
C LYS A 57 24.39 -5.02 -16.51
N THR A 58 23.70 -3.95 -16.13
CA THR A 58 23.19 -3.78 -14.77
C THR A 58 21.79 -4.38 -14.64
N THR A 59 21.39 -4.68 -13.41
CA THR A 59 20.07 -5.23 -13.11
C THR A 59 19.42 -4.40 -12.02
N LEU A 60 18.28 -3.79 -12.33
CA LEU A 60 17.37 -3.19 -11.36
C LEU A 60 16.62 -4.32 -10.63
N ILE A 61 17.06 -4.60 -9.42
CA ILE A 61 16.40 -5.54 -8.51
C ILE A 61 15.24 -4.84 -7.78
N ILE A 62 14.03 -5.41 -7.87
CA ILE A 62 12.81 -4.91 -7.23
C ILE A 62 12.22 -6.02 -6.37
N ASN A 63 11.89 -5.72 -5.11
CA ASN A 63 11.08 -6.61 -4.28
C ASN A 63 9.61 -6.23 -4.42
N SER A 64 8.75 -7.23 -4.60
CA SER A 64 7.31 -7.09 -4.52
C SER A 64 6.80 -7.95 -3.38
N VAL A 65 6.34 -7.30 -2.31
CA VAL A 65 5.93 -7.97 -1.08
C VAL A 65 4.43 -7.86 -0.92
N ASN A 66 3.76 -9.00 -0.80
CA ASN A 66 2.33 -9.12 -0.54
C ASN A 66 1.41 -8.53 -1.63
N ASN A 67 1.88 -8.44 -2.88
CA ASN A 67 1.08 -7.90 -4.00
C ASN A 67 0.21 -8.94 -4.72
N SER A 68 -0.16 -10.05 -4.05
CA SER A 68 -1.09 -11.07 -4.56
C SER A 68 -0.64 -11.61 -5.93
N GLU A 69 -1.48 -11.56 -6.97
CA GLU A 69 -1.11 -12.00 -8.33
C GLU A 69 -0.08 -11.10 -9.02
N ASN A 70 0.33 -9.97 -8.42
CA ASN A 70 1.33 -9.04 -8.96
C ASN A 70 0.97 -8.40 -10.31
N LYS A 71 -0.31 -8.39 -10.70
CA LYS A 71 -0.79 -7.82 -11.97
C LYS A 71 -0.31 -6.39 -12.19
N GLU A 72 -0.58 -5.50 -11.24
CA GLU A 72 -0.31 -4.07 -11.42
C GLU A 72 1.18 -3.73 -11.34
N ILE A 73 1.94 -4.51 -10.56
CA ILE A 73 3.41 -4.42 -10.55
C ILE A 73 3.92 -4.77 -11.94
N PHE A 74 3.47 -5.89 -12.52
CA PHE A 74 3.86 -6.34 -13.84
C PHE A 74 3.50 -5.33 -14.94
N LEU A 75 2.25 -4.87 -14.98
CA LEU A 75 1.79 -3.89 -15.97
C LEU A 75 2.48 -2.53 -15.81
N GLY A 76 2.76 -2.10 -14.58
CA GLY A 76 3.49 -0.86 -14.31
C GLY A 76 4.93 -0.91 -14.82
N LEU A 77 5.59 -2.07 -14.68
CA LEU A 77 6.92 -2.29 -15.25
C LEU A 77 6.89 -2.31 -16.78
N ILE A 78 5.88 -2.92 -17.40
CA ILE A 78 5.70 -2.85 -18.86
C ILE A 78 5.57 -1.40 -19.32
N ASP A 79 4.80 -0.58 -18.62
CA ASP A 79 4.66 0.83 -18.99
C ASP A 79 5.95 1.64 -18.83
N PHE A 80 6.78 1.29 -17.83
CA PHE A 80 8.13 1.82 -17.71
C PHE A 80 9.02 1.39 -18.88
N ILE A 81 8.95 0.11 -19.27
CA ILE A 81 9.73 -0.45 -20.38
C ILE A 81 9.33 0.18 -21.71
N LYS A 82 8.03 0.38 -21.96
CA LYS A 82 7.51 1.11 -23.14
C LYS A 82 8.11 2.51 -23.26
N LEU A 83 8.28 3.21 -22.12
CA LEU A 83 8.85 4.56 -22.09
C LEU A 83 10.34 4.58 -22.40
N LYS A 84 11.10 3.59 -21.90
CA LYS A 84 12.56 3.56 -21.99
C LYS A 84 13.10 2.75 -23.18
N LYS A 85 12.30 1.85 -23.75
CA LYS A 85 12.60 1.02 -24.92
C LYS A 85 13.92 0.24 -24.78
N ASP A 86 14.82 0.36 -25.75
CA ASP A 86 16.13 -0.29 -25.81
C ASP A 86 17.10 0.17 -24.71
N LYS A 87 16.84 1.31 -24.06
CA LYS A 87 17.65 1.86 -22.97
C LYS A 87 17.31 1.29 -21.59
N VAL A 88 16.35 0.36 -21.53
CA VAL A 88 15.92 -0.31 -20.29
C VAL A 88 17.03 -1.18 -19.73
N THR A 89 17.49 -0.90 -18.51
CA THR A 89 18.31 -1.85 -17.75
C THR A 89 17.55 -3.15 -17.47
N LYS A 90 18.23 -4.29 -17.32
CA LYS A 90 17.56 -5.54 -16.92
C LYS A 90 16.80 -5.32 -15.61
N ILE A 91 15.66 -5.95 -15.45
CA ILE A 91 14.84 -5.88 -14.25
C ILE A 91 14.70 -7.29 -13.68
N HIS A 92 15.00 -7.45 -12.41
CA HIS A 92 14.74 -8.68 -11.67
C HIS A 92 13.73 -8.40 -10.57
N VAL A 93 12.68 -9.20 -10.48
CA VAL A 93 11.62 -9.02 -9.49
C VAL A 93 11.57 -10.19 -8.52
N ASN A 94 11.83 -9.94 -7.24
CA ASN A 94 11.65 -10.91 -6.18
C ASN A 94 10.20 -10.81 -5.66
N LEU A 95 9.42 -11.88 -5.83
CA LEU A 95 8.04 -11.96 -5.39
C LEU A 95 7.98 -12.63 -4.01
N TYR A 96 7.54 -11.89 -3.00
CA TYR A 96 7.38 -12.37 -1.63
C TYR A 96 5.89 -12.44 -1.28
N ASP A 97 5.41 -13.62 -0.92
CA ASP A 97 4.05 -13.81 -0.40
C ASP A 97 4.03 -14.94 0.64
N LYS A 98 2.97 -15.01 1.47
CA LYS A 98 2.82 -16.05 2.50
C LYS A 98 2.59 -17.43 1.89
N SER A 99 1.85 -17.47 0.80
CA SER A 99 1.58 -18.69 0.03
C SER A 99 2.13 -18.58 -1.38
N GLU A 100 2.32 -19.72 -2.01
CA GLU A 100 2.72 -19.74 -3.42
C GLU A 100 1.51 -19.40 -4.29
N ILE A 101 1.57 -18.25 -4.96
CA ILE A 101 0.50 -17.73 -5.82
C ILE A 101 0.96 -17.81 -7.27
N TYR A 102 0.05 -18.24 -8.16
CA TYR A 102 0.26 -18.15 -9.60
C TYR A 102 0.07 -16.69 -10.06
N SER A 103 1.19 -16.04 -10.34
CA SER A 103 1.30 -14.60 -10.59
C SER A 103 1.25 -14.25 -12.08
N TRP A 104 1.13 -12.97 -12.38
CA TRP A 104 1.24 -12.47 -13.75
C TRP A 104 2.61 -12.69 -14.39
N PHE A 105 3.66 -12.80 -13.58
CA PHE A 105 4.99 -13.16 -14.07
C PHE A 105 5.03 -14.61 -14.55
N ASP A 106 4.34 -15.54 -13.87
CA ASP A 106 4.22 -16.93 -14.31
C ASP A 106 3.38 -17.04 -15.57
N LYS A 107 2.22 -16.36 -15.61
CA LYS A 107 1.37 -16.30 -16.79
C LYS A 107 2.15 -15.82 -18.02
N PHE A 108 3.04 -14.85 -17.85
CA PHE A 108 3.91 -14.35 -18.91
C PHE A 108 4.99 -15.36 -19.30
N ALA A 109 5.65 -16.00 -18.32
CA ALA A 109 6.71 -16.98 -18.57
C ALA A 109 6.18 -18.24 -19.28
N ASP A 110 4.98 -18.70 -18.91
CA ASP A 110 4.36 -19.91 -19.47
C ASP A 110 3.68 -19.67 -20.83
N ALA A 111 3.50 -18.40 -21.23
CA ALA A 111 2.80 -18.07 -22.47
C ALA A 111 3.67 -18.35 -23.71
N ALA A 112 3.27 -19.39 -24.46
CA ALA A 112 3.95 -19.80 -25.69
C ALA A 112 3.60 -18.94 -26.93
N SER A 113 2.39 -18.36 -26.98
CA SER A 113 1.91 -17.59 -28.14
C SER A 113 2.08 -16.08 -27.96
N TYR A 114 2.53 -15.42 -29.03
CA TYR A 114 2.60 -13.95 -29.10
C TYR A 114 1.25 -13.28 -28.88
N ASP A 115 0.14 -13.85 -29.36
CA ASP A 115 -1.19 -13.23 -29.18
C ASP A 115 -1.58 -13.19 -27.71
N LYS A 116 -1.35 -14.30 -26.98
CA LYS A 116 -1.56 -14.36 -25.52
C LYS A 116 -0.65 -13.37 -24.78
N LEU A 117 0.61 -13.24 -25.21
CA LEU A 117 1.55 -12.29 -24.62
C LEU A 117 1.13 -10.84 -24.85
N LYS A 118 0.59 -10.52 -26.03
CA LYS A 118 0.06 -9.19 -26.32
C LYS A 118 -1.16 -8.86 -25.47
N ASP A 119 -2.04 -9.84 -25.23
CA ASP A 119 -3.17 -9.67 -24.32
C ASP A 119 -2.71 -9.46 -22.87
N LEU A 120 -1.81 -10.32 -22.37
CA LEU A 120 -1.25 -10.20 -21.01
C LEU A 120 -0.50 -8.88 -20.80
N CYS A 121 0.22 -8.40 -21.80
CA CYS A 121 0.97 -7.14 -21.68
C CYS A 121 0.13 -5.90 -22.03
N GLU A 122 -1.15 -6.09 -22.36
CA GLU A 122 -2.07 -5.07 -22.87
C GLU A 122 -1.46 -4.26 -24.04
N LEU A 123 -0.80 -4.96 -24.96
CA LEU A 123 -0.13 -4.39 -26.15
C LEU A 123 -1.04 -4.34 -27.38
N ASN A 124 -2.25 -4.88 -27.30
CA ASN A 124 -3.21 -4.90 -28.40
C ASN A 124 -3.93 -3.55 -28.63
N LYS A 125 -3.71 -2.58 -27.74
CA LYS A 125 -4.38 -1.27 -27.74
C LYS A 125 -3.37 -0.12 -27.79
N GLY A 126 -3.75 0.97 -28.44
CA GLY A 126 -2.99 2.23 -28.47
C GLY A 126 -1.75 2.23 -29.38
N SER A 127 -0.89 3.23 -29.19
CA SER A 127 0.29 3.50 -30.03
C SER A 127 1.38 2.43 -29.97
N ALA A 128 1.33 1.53 -28.99
CA ALA A 128 2.29 0.45 -28.81
C ALA A 128 2.00 -0.80 -29.68
N LYS A 129 0.83 -0.87 -30.34
CA LYS A 129 0.41 -2.05 -31.12
C LYS A 129 1.40 -2.43 -32.22
N GLY A 130 1.98 -1.43 -32.90
CA GLY A 130 2.98 -1.65 -33.95
C GLY A 130 4.37 -2.08 -33.44
N GLN A 131 4.61 -2.00 -32.13
CA GLN A 131 5.90 -2.36 -31.49
C GLN A 131 5.75 -3.53 -30.51
N ALA A 132 4.59 -4.20 -30.51
CA ALA A 132 4.25 -5.19 -29.52
C ALA A 132 5.24 -6.36 -29.46
N ASP A 133 5.64 -6.89 -30.62
CA ASP A 133 6.58 -8.03 -30.69
C ASP A 133 7.96 -7.64 -30.13
N SER A 134 8.48 -6.47 -30.52
CA SER A 134 9.76 -5.96 -30.01
C SER A 134 9.73 -5.71 -28.49
N ILE A 135 8.61 -5.23 -27.94
CA ILE A 135 8.45 -5.06 -26.49
C ILE A 135 8.43 -6.43 -25.79
N ILE A 136 7.76 -7.42 -26.37
CA ILE A 136 7.73 -8.80 -25.84
C ILE A 136 9.14 -9.41 -25.83
N ASP A 137 9.92 -9.22 -26.89
CA ASP A 137 11.32 -9.67 -26.95
C ASP A 137 12.19 -8.98 -25.88
N LEU A 138 12.00 -7.68 -25.69
CA LEU A 138 12.67 -6.95 -24.61
C LEU A 138 12.27 -7.51 -23.23
N LEU A 139 10.99 -7.80 -23.01
CA LEU A 139 10.51 -8.38 -21.75
C LEU A 139 11.14 -9.76 -21.52
N ARG A 140 11.12 -10.66 -22.51
CA ARG A 140 11.71 -12.01 -22.39
C ARG A 140 13.20 -11.99 -22.09
N THR A 141 13.93 -11.00 -22.60
CA THR A 141 15.39 -10.90 -22.42
C THR A 141 15.82 -10.09 -21.21
N ARG A 142 14.97 -9.16 -20.73
CA ARG A 142 15.34 -8.19 -19.69
C ARG A 142 14.52 -8.29 -18.42
N LEU A 143 13.36 -8.94 -18.41
CA LEU A 143 12.53 -9.12 -17.22
C LEU A 143 12.68 -10.55 -16.70
N THR A 144 13.18 -10.68 -15.47
CA THR A 144 13.30 -11.95 -14.77
C THR A 144 12.63 -11.84 -13.41
N TYR A 145 12.29 -12.97 -12.81
CA TYR A 145 11.69 -12.99 -11.49
C TYR A 145 12.08 -14.22 -10.69
N SER A 146 11.90 -14.15 -9.39
CA SER A 146 12.08 -15.27 -8.46
C SER A 146 11.02 -15.20 -7.36
N LYS A 147 10.59 -16.35 -6.85
CA LYS A 147 9.56 -16.44 -5.82
C LYS A 147 10.15 -16.87 -4.50
N TYR A 148 9.68 -16.24 -3.43
CA TYR A 148 10.10 -16.51 -2.07
C TYR A 148 8.86 -16.57 -1.17
N LYS A 149 8.83 -17.57 -0.28
CA LYS A 149 7.83 -17.62 0.78
C LYS A 149 8.24 -16.71 1.92
N LEU A 150 7.28 -15.94 2.43
CA LEU A 150 7.45 -15.18 3.66
C LEU A 150 7.35 -16.15 4.84
N GLU A 151 8.48 -16.50 5.43
CA GLU A 151 8.54 -17.29 6.66
C GLU A 151 8.42 -16.41 7.90
N ASP A 152 7.64 -16.88 8.87
CA ASP A 152 7.56 -16.25 10.19
C ASP A 152 8.92 -16.37 10.88
N GLY A 153 9.60 -15.22 10.99
CA GLY A 153 10.64 -15.03 11.99
C GLY A 153 12.05 -15.55 11.74
N LYS A 154 12.63 -15.54 10.51
CA LYS A 154 14.12 -15.58 10.37
C LYS A 154 14.76 -15.28 9.00
N LYS A 155 14.07 -15.43 7.86
CA LYS A 155 14.72 -15.21 6.56
C LYS A 155 14.72 -13.73 6.18
N GLU A 156 15.91 -13.14 6.05
CA GLU A 156 16.09 -11.79 5.50
C GLU A 156 15.52 -11.73 4.08
N GLN A 157 14.92 -10.60 3.72
CA GLN A 157 14.57 -10.35 2.33
C GLN A 157 15.87 -10.11 1.56
N SER A 158 15.94 -10.57 0.32
CA SER A 158 17.10 -10.29 -0.52
C SER A 158 17.19 -8.79 -0.77
N TYR A 159 18.42 -8.29 -0.85
CA TYR A 159 18.67 -6.90 -1.24
C TYR A 159 17.92 -6.56 -2.54
N ALA A 160 17.31 -5.38 -2.55
CA ALA A 160 16.75 -4.77 -3.73
C ALA A 160 17.08 -3.28 -3.80
N HIS A 161 17.02 -2.71 -4.99
CA HIS A 161 17.12 -1.27 -5.15
C HIS A 161 15.82 -0.59 -4.70
N MET A 162 14.69 -1.23 -4.97
CA MET A 162 13.38 -0.71 -4.58
C MET A 162 12.45 -1.84 -4.12
N SER A 163 11.61 -1.54 -3.13
CA SER A 163 10.55 -2.42 -2.64
C SER A 163 9.18 -1.80 -2.88
N PHE A 164 8.25 -2.58 -3.43
CA PHE A 164 6.82 -2.30 -3.42
C PHE A 164 6.15 -3.19 -2.38
N PHE A 165 5.65 -2.57 -1.33
CA PHE A 165 5.14 -3.27 -0.16
C PHE A 165 3.66 -2.99 0.05
N LYS A 166 2.83 -4.04 0.06
CA LYS A 166 1.40 -3.93 0.32
C LYS A 166 1.04 -4.54 1.67
N ASN A 167 0.20 -3.83 2.44
CA ASN A 167 -0.31 -4.38 3.68
C ASN A 167 -1.47 -5.37 3.44
N ASN A 168 -1.18 -6.66 3.55
CA ASN A 168 -2.18 -7.73 3.50
C ASN A 168 -2.79 -8.08 4.86
N GLU A 169 -2.27 -7.53 5.97
CA GLU A 169 -2.93 -7.74 7.26
C GLU A 169 -4.31 -7.09 7.26
N ARG A 170 -5.29 -7.85 7.76
CA ARG A 170 -6.61 -7.30 8.05
C ARG A 170 -6.45 -6.40 9.26
N VAL A 171 -6.50 -5.10 9.01
CA VAL A 171 -6.70 -4.11 10.07
C VAL A 171 -7.93 -4.54 10.86
N GLN A 172 -7.77 -4.77 12.16
CA GLN A 172 -8.87 -5.21 13.01
C GLN A 172 -9.56 -3.98 13.57
N ALA A 173 -10.89 -3.93 13.45
CA ALA A 173 -11.68 -2.93 14.15
C ALA A 173 -11.95 -3.41 15.57
N THR A 174 -11.62 -2.60 16.57
CA THR A 174 -11.89 -2.92 17.97
C THR A 174 -12.54 -1.74 18.69
N ASP A 175 -13.21 -2.05 19.80
CA ASP A 175 -13.89 -1.07 20.63
C ASP A 175 -12.86 -0.36 21.51
N VAL A 176 -12.92 0.97 21.56
CA VAL A 176 -12.08 1.82 22.41
C VAL A 176 -12.89 2.90 23.10
N ASP A 177 -12.40 3.28 24.28
CA ASP A 177 -12.81 4.49 24.98
C ASP A 177 -11.99 5.68 24.46
N VAL A 178 -12.66 6.60 23.74
CA VAL A 178 -12.04 7.77 23.11
C VAL A 178 -11.42 8.71 24.14
N LEU A 179 -11.95 8.76 25.37
CA LEU A 179 -11.42 9.60 26.44
C LEU A 179 -10.06 9.08 26.96
N LYS A 180 -9.77 7.80 26.68
CA LYS A 180 -8.49 7.15 27.03
C LYS A 180 -7.55 7.01 25.84
N GLN A 181 -7.93 7.46 24.65
CA GLN A 181 -7.05 7.45 23.48
C GLN A 181 -6.38 8.81 23.31
N THR A 182 -5.09 8.78 22.97
CA THR A 182 -4.31 9.98 22.64
C THR A 182 -5.03 10.82 21.61
N THR A 183 -5.07 12.13 21.83
CA THR A 183 -5.77 13.03 20.93
C THR A 183 -4.92 13.39 19.71
N GLY A 184 -5.53 13.28 18.52
CA GLY A 184 -5.01 13.86 17.28
C GLY A 184 -5.76 15.12 16.88
N VAL A 185 -6.71 15.57 17.71
CA VAL A 185 -7.58 16.73 17.41
C VAL A 185 -6.79 18.01 17.57
N VAL A 186 -6.90 18.89 16.58
CA VAL A 186 -6.28 20.22 16.63
C VAL A 186 -7.33 21.31 16.39
N SER A 187 -7.00 22.55 16.78
CA SER A 187 -7.86 23.73 16.60
C SER A 187 -9.28 23.53 17.18
N ASN A 188 -9.38 23.04 18.41
CA ASN A 188 -10.64 22.78 19.13
C ASN A 188 -11.66 21.92 18.35
N GLY A 189 -11.20 21.02 17.47
CA GLY A 189 -12.08 20.16 16.68
C GLY A 189 -12.40 20.67 15.27
N LEU A 190 -11.92 21.86 14.89
CA LEU A 190 -12.05 22.34 13.51
C LEU A 190 -11.25 21.48 12.53
N MET A 191 -10.15 20.90 13.00
CA MET A 191 -9.32 19.97 12.24
C MET A 191 -9.39 18.61 12.93
N PRO A 192 -10.17 17.65 12.38
CA PRO A 192 -10.24 16.32 12.92
C PRO A 192 -8.90 15.61 12.69
N GLY A 193 -8.45 14.85 13.68
CA GLY A 193 -7.25 14.05 13.56
C GLY A 193 -7.33 12.78 14.38
N GLU A 194 -6.67 11.75 13.88
CA GLU A 194 -6.49 10.46 14.52
C GLU A 194 -5.07 10.40 15.07
N ALA A 195 -4.89 9.75 16.22
CA ALA A 195 -3.57 9.49 16.77
C ALA A 195 -3.28 7.99 16.75
N ALA A 196 -1.99 7.64 16.62
CA ALA A 196 -1.53 6.27 16.74
C ALA A 196 -0.90 6.03 18.12
N THR A 197 -1.31 4.96 18.81
CA THR A 197 -0.71 4.53 20.08
C THR A 197 -0.25 3.09 20.01
N ASN A 198 0.90 2.78 20.60
CA ASN A 198 1.37 1.40 20.76
C ASN A 198 0.93 0.86 22.11
N LYS A 199 0.26 -0.29 22.11
CA LYS A 199 -0.09 -1.06 23.31
C LYS A 199 0.32 -2.50 23.07
N ASN A 200 1.30 -2.98 23.86
CA ASN A 200 1.78 -4.37 23.83
C ASN A 200 2.11 -4.88 22.42
N GLY A 201 2.83 -4.08 21.62
CA GLY A 201 3.25 -4.47 20.25
C GLY A 201 2.19 -4.25 19.17
N SER A 202 0.94 -3.96 19.54
CA SER A 202 -0.14 -3.61 18.62
C SER A 202 -0.33 -2.10 18.53
N TYR A 203 -0.49 -1.59 17.32
CA TYR A 203 -0.72 -0.16 17.08
C TYR A 203 -2.20 0.12 16.85
N TYR A 204 -2.74 1.04 17.66
CA TYR A 204 -4.12 1.48 17.62
C TYR A 204 -4.16 2.86 16.99
N THR A 205 -4.88 2.99 15.88
CA THR A 205 -5.23 4.27 15.27
C THR A 205 -6.68 4.58 15.60
N SER A 206 -6.93 5.72 16.24
CA SER A 206 -8.28 6.09 16.66
C SER A 206 -8.45 7.59 16.84
N PHE A 207 -9.70 8.05 16.80
CA PHE A 207 -10.09 9.33 17.38
C PHE A 207 -9.96 9.27 18.90
N GLY A 208 -9.24 10.23 19.47
CA GLY A 208 -8.98 10.30 20.90
C GLY A 208 -9.13 11.70 21.45
N LEU A 209 -9.46 11.77 22.74
CA LEU A 209 -9.73 12.99 23.49
C LEU A 209 -9.06 12.97 24.86
N GLN A 210 -8.06 12.10 25.06
CA GLN A 210 -7.30 12.05 26.29
C GLN A 210 -6.64 13.41 26.57
N GLY A 211 -6.93 13.98 27.74
CA GLY A 211 -6.39 15.26 28.17
C GLY A 211 -7.05 16.49 27.53
N VAL A 212 -8.12 16.33 26.76
CA VAL A 212 -8.89 17.45 26.19
C VAL A 212 -9.94 17.89 27.18
N ASP A 213 -10.04 19.20 27.43
CA ASP A 213 -11.13 19.79 28.18
C ASP A 213 -12.42 19.78 27.34
N LEU A 214 -13.38 18.94 27.74
CA LEU A 214 -14.65 18.77 27.03
C LEU A 214 -15.74 19.70 27.52
N ASP A 215 -15.54 20.40 28.64
CA ASP A 215 -16.51 21.37 29.13
C ASP A 215 -16.44 22.68 28.33
N SER A 216 -15.24 23.07 27.89
CA SER A 216 -15.04 24.17 26.95
C SER A 216 -15.24 23.79 25.47
N ALA A 217 -15.44 22.51 25.16
CA ALA A 217 -15.56 21.99 23.78
C ALA A 217 -16.78 21.06 23.58
N PRO A 218 -18.02 21.59 23.60
CA PRO A 218 -19.24 20.79 23.45
C PRO A 218 -19.30 20.00 22.12
N GLN A 219 -18.71 20.53 21.05
CA GLN A 219 -18.60 19.84 19.76
C GLN A 219 -17.80 18.54 19.84
N LEU A 220 -16.73 18.50 20.65
CA LEU A 220 -15.91 17.29 20.84
C LEU A 220 -16.61 16.29 21.75
N LYS A 221 -17.36 16.78 22.74
CA LYS A 221 -18.24 15.96 23.59
C LYS A 221 -19.32 15.26 22.76
N MET A 222 -19.93 15.97 21.81
CA MET A 222 -20.88 15.39 20.86
C MET A 222 -20.20 14.36 19.94
N ALA A 223 -19.03 14.68 19.39
CA ALA A 223 -18.28 13.76 18.52
C ALA A 223 -17.93 12.44 19.24
N ALA A 224 -17.53 12.51 20.52
CA ALA A 224 -17.27 11.33 21.35
C ALA A 224 -18.50 10.41 21.47
N LYS A 225 -19.67 10.99 21.77
CA LYS A 225 -20.94 10.25 21.88
C LYS A 225 -21.35 9.66 20.53
N TYR A 226 -21.22 10.43 19.45
CA TYR A 226 -21.53 9.98 18.10
C TYR A 226 -20.67 8.77 17.69
N GLY A 227 -19.37 8.79 17.99
CA GLY A 227 -18.46 7.67 17.72
C GLY A 227 -18.94 6.34 18.33
N GLY A 228 -19.44 6.38 19.56
CA GLY A 228 -20.01 5.23 20.26
C GLY A 228 -21.36 4.74 19.70
N LEU A 229 -22.07 5.56 18.91
CA LEU A 229 -23.36 5.22 18.31
C LEU A 229 -23.24 4.52 16.95
N VAL A 230 -22.12 4.69 16.23
CA VAL A 230 -21.97 4.17 14.86
C VAL A 230 -22.09 2.64 14.81
N LYS A 231 -21.46 1.94 15.75
CA LYS A 231 -21.46 0.48 15.82
C LYS A 231 -22.86 -0.09 16.15
N PRO A 232 -23.55 0.34 17.24
CA PRO A 232 -24.90 -0.14 17.56
C PRO A 232 -25.93 0.26 16.50
N ALA A 233 -25.78 1.41 15.84
CA ALA A 233 -26.67 1.79 14.74
C ALA A 233 -26.56 0.89 13.50
N LYS A 234 -25.44 0.17 13.32
CA LYS A 234 -25.16 -0.67 12.15
C LYS A 234 -25.23 -2.18 12.42
N ARG A 235 -25.28 -2.60 13.68
CA ARG A 235 -25.25 -4.02 14.06
C ARG A 235 -26.39 -4.32 15.03
N GLN A 236 -27.17 -5.34 14.70
CA GLN A 236 -28.18 -5.88 15.63
C GLN A 236 -27.47 -6.49 16.85
N HIS A 237 -28.09 -6.34 18.02
CA HIS A 237 -27.60 -6.86 19.31
C HIS A 237 -26.28 -6.23 19.82
N GLU A 238 -25.92 -5.03 19.36
CA GLU A 238 -24.87 -4.21 20.00
C GLU A 238 -25.52 -3.08 20.79
N GLU A 239 -25.16 -2.96 22.06
CA GLU A 239 -25.62 -1.88 22.92
C GLU A 239 -24.70 -0.66 22.85
N TYR A 240 -25.27 0.51 23.12
CA TYR A 240 -24.48 1.73 23.30
C TYR A 240 -23.61 1.64 24.56
N GLY A 241 -22.39 2.15 24.47
CA GLY A 241 -21.51 2.31 25.62
C GLY A 241 -20.42 3.34 25.33
N ASP A 242 -19.92 3.98 26.38
CA ASP A 242 -18.91 5.05 26.25
C ASP A 242 -17.55 4.54 25.70
N ALA A 243 -17.31 3.23 25.79
CA ALA A 243 -16.13 2.55 25.23
C ALA A 243 -16.40 1.83 23.89
N LYS A 244 -17.46 2.19 23.15
CA LYS A 244 -17.87 1.51 21.89
C LYS A 244 -17.43 2.22 20.61
N SER A 245 -16.60 3.25 20.71
CA SER A 245 -16.01 3.88 19.53
C SER A 245 -15.02 2.93 18.84
N GLN A 246 -14.78 3.12 17.55
CA GLN A 246 -13.96 2.21 16.77
C GLN A 246 -12.51 2.68 16.69
N ALA A 247 -11.57 1.77 16.90
CA ALA A 247 -10.15 1.91 16.57
C ALA A 247 -9.73 0.88 15.53
N LEU A 248 -8.73 1.24 14.73
CA LEU A 248 -8.04 0.35 13.82
C LEU A 248 -6.77 -0.19 14.48
N VAL A 249 -6.64 -1.51 14.53
CA VAL A 249 -5.48 -2.19 15.12
C VAL A 249 -4.66 -2.87 14.04
N VAL A 250 -3.35 -2.65 14.11
CA VAL A 250 -2.35 -3.33 13.27
C VAL A 250 -1.37 -4.09 14.16
N THR A 251 -1.10 -5.33 13.78
CA THR A 251 -0.27 -6.26 14.55
C THR A 251 1.23 -6.06 14.31
N GLU A 252 2.04 -6.57 15.23
CA GLU A 252 3.51 -6.45 15.20
C GLU A 252 4.15 -7.13 13.98
N SER A 253 3.55 -8.22 13.47
CA SER A 253 4.04 -8.94 12.29
C SER A 253 4.11 -8.07 11.03
N PHE A 254 3.18 -7.12 10.85
CA PHE A 254 3.25 -6.13 9.78
C PHE A 254 4.50 -5.26 9.89
N LYS A 255 4.80 -4.79 11.11
CA LYS A 255 5.94 -3.91 11.37
C LYS A 255 7.25 -4.64 11.07
N VAL A 256 7.41 -5.87 11.57
CA VAL A 256 8.60 -6.68 11.30
C VAL A 256 8.82 -6.85 9.80
N LEU A 257 7.75 -7.10 9.03
CA LEU A 257 7.87 -7.28 7.59
C LEU A 257 8.18 -5.97 6.85
N LEU A 258 7.60 -4.85 7.27
CA LEU A 258 7.88 -3.53 6.72
C LEU A 258 9.31 -3.08 7.06
N GLU A 259 9.80 -3.36 8.26
CA GLU A 259 11.18 -3.08 8.69
C GLU A 259 12.18 -3.84 7.82
N ARG A 260 11.92 -5.12 7.53
CA ARG A 260 12.74 -5.89 6.58
C ARG A 260 12.79 -5.25 5.20
N ALA A 261 11.67 -4.72 4.71
CA ALA A 261 11.64 -4.02 3.42
C ALA A 261 12.45 -2.72 3.44
N TYR A 262 12.48 -1.99 4.57
CA TYR A 262 13.34 -0.82 4.73
C TYR A 262 14.82 -1.17 4.82
N GLU A 263 15.18 -2.20 5.58
CA GLU A 263 16.58 -2.60 5.77
C GLU A 263 17.21 -3.17 4.49
N ASN A 264 16.41 -3.82 3.64
CA ASN A 264 16.88 -4.51 2.44
C ASN A 264 16.60 -3.73 1.14
N SER A 265 16.20 -2.45 1.21
CA SER A 265 15.97 -1.64 0.02
C SER A 265 16.37 -0.18 0.16
N ILE A 266 16.92 0.38 -0.93
CA ILE A 266 17.25 1.81 -1.00
C ILE A 266 15.96 2.64 -0.98
N TRP A 267 14.94 2.24 -1.74
CA TRP A 267 13.65 2.93 -1.81
C TRP A 267 12.51 1.97 -1.49
N THR A 268 11.74 2.24 -0.43
CA THR A 268 10.52 1.48 -0.13
C THR A 268 9.26 2.30 -0.40
N THR A 269 8.39 1.78 -1.28
CA THR A 269 7.08 2.35 -1.60
C THR A 269 5.99 1.50 -0.98
N ILE A 270 5.22 2.09 -0.05
CA ILE A 270 4.05 1.45 0.55
C ILE A 270 2.84 1.66 -0.37
N ILE A 271 2.20 0.57 -0.76
CA ILE A 271 0.96 0.56 -1.54
C ILE A 271 -0.20 0.44 -0.56
N ASP A 272 -1.17 1.36 -0.66
CA ASP A 272 -2.35 1.45 0.22
C ASP A 272 -1.96 1.43 1.71
N PRO A 273 -1.24 2.45 2.23
CA PRO A 273 -0.87 2.49 3.64
C PRO A 273 -2.13 2.57 4.51
N LYS A 274 -2.50 1.46 5.16
CA LYS A 274 -3.65 1.38 6.07
C LYS A 274 -3.35 1.87 7.50
N VAL A 275 -2.28 2.63 7.66
CA VAL A 275 -1.75 3.15 8.93
C VAL A 275 -1.42 4.62 8.76
N THR A 276 -1.49 5.39 9.85
CA THR A 276 -1.23 6.83 9.83
C THR A 276 0.22 7.15 9.54
N LEU A 277 0.47 8.39 9.11
CA LEU A 277 1.81 8.93 8.96
C LEU A 277 2.60 8.91 10.28
N GLU A 278 1.96 9.03 11.45
CA GLU A 278 2.65 8.94 12.75
C GLU A 278 3.22 7.54 13.01
N PHE A 279 2.48 6.49 12.64
CA PHE A 279 3.02 5.11 12.67
C PHE A 279 4.28 5.00 11.81
N LEU A 280 4.32 5.67 10.65
CA LEU A 280 5.47 5.68 9.74
C LEU A 280 6.61 6.59 10.23
N LYS A 281 6.29 7.73 10.87
CA LYS A 281 7.25 8.74 11.36
C LYS A 281 7.92 8.36 12.67
N ALA A 282 7.37 7.41 13.43
CA ALA A 282 7.97 6.90 14.67
C ALA A 282 9.41 6.38 14.49
N ARG A 283 9.92 6.27 13.25
CA ARG A 283 11.35 6.16 12.94
C ARG A 283 11.80 7.24 11.94
N ARG A 284 12.74 8.08 12.40
CA ARG A 284 13.55 9.00 11.58
C ARG A 284 14.30 8.21 10.50
N ILE A 285 13.93 8.39 9.25
CA ILE A 285 14.81 8.15 8.10
C ILE A 285 14.78 9.47 7.33
N TRP A 286 15.92 10.17 7.32
CA TRP A 286 16.08 11.45 6.62
C TRP A 286 15.94 11.25 5.10
N PHE A 287 15.45 12.31 4.44
CA PHE A 287 15.22 12.43 2.99
C PHE A 287 16.47 12.10 2.16
#